data_AF-A0A6L7VT57-F1
#
_entry.id   AF-A0A6L7VT57-F1
#
_cell.length_a   1.000
_cell.length_b   1.000
_cell.length_c   1.000
_cell.angle_alpha   90.00
_cell.angle_beta   90.00
_cell.angle_gamma   90.00
#
_symmetry.space_group_name_H-M   'P 1'
#
loop_
_entity.id
_entity.type
_entity.pdbx_description
1 polymer ?
#
loop_
_entity_poly.entity_id
_entity_poly.type
_entity_poly.pdbx_seq_one_letter_code
_entity_poly.pdbx_strand_id
1 'polypeptide(L)'
;MQDRIEELNEAGVAVTASTYDDIEQNASFKSSEELTYPLLSDQDAKTVKSLGILNEDYEEGSSRYGVAHPGVVLVDTEGKVVLKRAEERYEDSSSMDDLLEEVKELVAMEASEEETDAEDTSEN
;
A
#
# COMPACT_ATOMS: atom_id res chain seq x y z
N MET A 1 4.26 -1.90 -11.23
CA MET A 1 3.06 -2.04 -10.37
C MET A 1 1.83 -2.34 -11.21
N GLN A 2 1.45 -1.51 -12.19
CA GLN A 2 0.27 -1.76 -13.04
C GLN A 2 0.24 -3.15 -13.69
N ASP A 3 1.37 -3.60 -14.24
CA ASP A 3 1.49 -4.92 -14.90
C ASP A 3 1.39 -6.13 -13.95
N ARG A 4 1.29 -5.90 -12.63
CA ARG A 4 1.20 -6.94 -11.59
C ARG A 4 -0.08 -6.84 -10.77
N ILE A 5 -1.00 -5.94 -11.11
CA ILE A 5 -2.25 -5.75 -10.37
C ILE A 5 -3.12 -6.99 -10.43
N GLU A 6 -3.18 -7.65 -11.58
CA GLU A 6 -3.94 -8.90 -11.73
C GLU A 6 -3.40 -9.98 -10.79
N GLU A 7 -2.08 -10.19 -10.76
CA GLU A 7 -1.44 -11.18 -9.87
C GLU A 7 -1.61 -10.84 -8.38
N LEU A 8 -1.60 -9.56 -8.01
CA LEU A 8 -1.87 -9.13 -6.63
C LEU A 8 -3.33 -9.37 -6.25
N ASN A 9 -4.27 -9.06 -7.15
CA ASN A 9 -5.69 -9.33 -6.93
C ASN A 9 -5.99 -10.83 -6.83
N GLU A 10 -5.34 -11.66 -7.66
CA GLU A 10 -5.43 -13.13 -7.59
C GLU A 10 -4.87 -13.67 -6.28
N ALA A 11 -3.86 -13.01 -5.72
CA ALA A 11 -3.32 -13.28 -4.39
C ALA A 11 -4.20 -12.72 -3.26
N GLY A 12 -5.38 -12.16 -3.54
CA GLY A 12 -6.29 -11.62 -2.53
C GLY A 12 -5.95 -10.21 -2.05
N VAL A 13 -5.02 -9.51 -2.69
CA VAL A 13 -4.54 -8.18 -2.29
C VAL A 13 -5.14 -7.10 -3.17
N ALA A 14 -5.90 -6.19 -2.57
CA ALA A 14 -6.40 -4.99 -3.24
C ALA A 14 -5.32 -3.89 -3.28
N VAL A 15 -5.08 -3.32 -4.47
CA VAL A 15 -4.06 -2.27 -4.67
C VAL A 15 -4.72 -0.89 -4.77
N THR A 16 -4.16 0.08 -4.06
CA THR A 16 -4.47 1.52 -4.20
C THR A 16 -3.20 2.34 -4.10
N ALA A 17 -3.12 3.49 -4.76
CA ALA A 17 -2.05 4.45 -4.52
C ALA A 17 -2.58 5.63 -3.70
N SER A 18 -1.78 6.13 -2.77
CA SER A 18 -2.11 7.32 -1.98
C SER A 18 -1.41 8.54 -2.57
N THR A 19 -2.15 9.62 -2.77
CA THR A 19 -1.66 10.90 -3.27
C THR A 19 -2.10 12.03 -2.34
N TYR A 20 -1.38 13.15 -2.36
CA TYR A 20 -1.78 14.37 -1.65
C TYR A 20 -2.76 15.22 -2.48
N ASP A 21 -3.02 14.84 -3.73
CA ASP A 21 -3.89 15.54 -4.66
C ASP A 21 -5.37 15.36 -4.31
N ASP A 22 -6.22 16.28 -4.77
CA ASP A 22 -7.67 16.16 -4.63
C ASP A 22 -8.28 15.11 -5.58
N ILE A 23 -9.58 14.86 -5.40
CA ILE A 23 -10.33 13.86 -6.16
C ILE A 23 -10.39 14.19 -7.66
N GLU A 24 -10.51 15.47 -8.05
CA GLU A 24 -10.59 15.87 -9.46
C GLU A 24 -9.24 15.68 -10.15
N GLN A 25 -8.14 16.08 -9.50
CA GLN A 25 -6.79 15.87 -9.98
C GLN A 25 -6.48 14.37 -10.13
N ASN A 26 -6.82 13.56 -9.12
CA ASN A 26 -6.68 12.10 -9.18
C ASN A 26 -7.51 11.48 -10.31
N ALA A 27 -8.75 11.92 -10.51
CA ALA A 27 -9.61 11.40 -11.58
C ALA A 27 -9.05 11.73 -12.97
N SER A 28 -8.55 12.95 -13.15
CA SER A 28 -7.89 13.36 -14.39
C SER A 28 -6.64 12.52 -14.64
N PHE A 29 -5.76 12.39 -13.64
CA PHE A 29 -4.51 11.62 -13.76
C PHE A 29 -4.78 10.14 -14.05
N LYS A 30 -5.70 9.52 -13.30
CA LYS A 30 -6.14 8.14 -13.54
C LYS A 30 -6.63 7.94 -14.98
N SER A 31 -7.41 8.88 -15.52
CA SER A 31 -7.91 8.79 -16.89
C SER A 31 -6.81 9.00 -17.93
N SER A 32 -5.84 9.88 -17.68
CA SER A 32 -4.75 10.17 -18.62
C SER A 32 -3.72 9.06 -18.69
N GLU A 33 -3.41 8.43 -17.55
CA GLU A 33 -2.44 7.32 -17.44
C GLU A 33 -3.10 5.93 -17.55
N GLU A 34 -4.41 5.89 -17.85
CA GLU A 34 -5.19 4.67 -17.99
C GLU A 34 -5.05 3.71 -16.79
N LEU A 35 -5.03 4.26 -15.57
CA LEU A 35 -4.77 3.47 -14.37
C LEU A 35 -5.94 2.53 -14.05
N THR A 36 -5.63 1.26 -13.79
CA THR A 36 -6.63 0.22 -13.49
C THR A 36 -6.95 0.09 -11.99
N TYR A 37 -6.29 0.88 -11.15
CA TYR A 37 -6.43 0.87 -9.69
C TYR A 37 -6.94 2.23 -9.18
N PRO A 38 -7.55 2.29 -7.97
CA PRO A 38 -7.96 3.55 -7.36
C PRO A 38 -6.77 4.39 -6.86
N LEU A 39 -7.02 5.70 -6.76
CA LEU A 39 -6.13 6.67 -6.11
C LEU A 39 -6.85 7.25 -4.89
N LEU A 40 -6.23 7.15 -3.72
CA LEU A 40 -6.71 7.71 -2.47
C LEU A 40 -6.18 9.15 -2.31
N SER A 41 -7.09 10.09 -2.09
CA SER A 41 -6.77 11.48 -1.77
C SER A 41 -6.51 11.62 -0.26
N ASP A 42 -5.24 11.80 0.13
CA ASP A 42 -4.77 12.07 1.50
C ASP A 42 -4.26 13.51 1.62
N GLN A 43 -5.11 14.49 1.29
CA GLN A 43 -4.76 15.92 1.25
C GLN A 43 -4.21 16.48 2.57
N ASP A 44 -4.62 15.91 3.71
CA ASP A 44 -4.12 16.32 5.04
C ASP A 44 -2.87 15.52 5.48
N ALA A 45 -2.39 14.61 4.63
CA ALA A 45 -1.34 13.63 4.90
C ALA A 45 -1.59 12.80 6.16
N LYS A 46 -2.85 12.54 6.52
CA LYS A 46 -3.21 11.83 7.77
C LYS A 46 -2.76 10.38 7.72
N THR A 47 -3.00 9.73 6.59
CA THR A 47 -2.62 8.34 6.37
C THR A 47 -1.10 8.22 6.37
N VAL A 48 -0.43 9.04 5.56
CA VAL A 48 1.03 9.10 5.46
C VAL A 48 1.69 9.37 6.82
N LYS A 49 1.15 10.29 7.62
CA LYS A 49 1.62 10.57 8.99
C LYS A 49 1.40 9.39 9.93
N SER A 50 0.22 8.77 9.89
CA SER A 50 -0.11 7.61 10.76
C SER A 50 0.79 6.40 10.50
N LEU A 51 1.22 6.21 9.26
CA LEU A 51 2.14 5.15 8.84
C LEU A 51 3.62 5.49 9.14
N GLY A 52 3.91 6.74 9.51
CA GLY A 52 5.27 7.24 9.76
C GLY A 52 6.14 7.20 8.50
N ILE A 53 5.55 7.54 7.34
CA ILE A 53 6.23 7.51 6.03
C ILE A 53 6.22 8.88 5.34
N LEU A 54 5.90 9.96 6.06
CA LEU A 54 5.94 11.31 5.54
C LEU A 54 7.36 11.67 5.11
N ASN A 55 7.51 12.20 3.89
CA ASN A 55 8.79 12.76 3.46
C ASN A 55 8.98 14.15 4.09
N GLU A 56 9.90 14.24 5.04
CA GLU A 56 10.20 15.46 5.80
C GLU A 56 11.06 16.47 5.01
N ASP A 57 11.51 16.14 3.79
CA ASP A 57 12.23 17.07 2.90
C ASP A 57 11.35 18.24 2.43
N TYR A 58 10.01 18.11 2.56
CA TYR A 58 9.05 19.15 2.17
C TYR A 58 8.44 19.83 3.39
N GLU A 59 8.74 21.12 3.55
CA GLU A 59 8.22 21.94 4.65
C GLU A 59 6.69 22.15 4.57
N GLU A 60 6.06 22.37 5.73
CA GLU A 60 4.65 22.76 5.82
C GLU A 60 4.35 24.02 5.00
N GLY A 61 3.33 23.95 4.15
CA GLY A 61 2.95 25.03 3.21
C GLY A 61 3.64 24.95 1.85
N SER A 62 4.58 24.02 1.65
CA SER A 62 5.07 23.67 0.32
C SER A 62 3.98 23.04 -0.54
N SER A 63 4.02 23.24 -1.85
CA SER A 63 3.14 22.56 -2.81
C SER A 63 3.32 21.04 -2.85
N ARG A 64 4.39 20.52 -2.23
CA ARG A 64 4.71 19.09 -2.12
C ARG A 64 4.63 18.57 -0.69
N TYR A 65 4.14 19.38 0.24
CA TYR A 65 3.91 18.93 1.61
C TYR A 65 2.87 17.79 1.62
N GLY A 66 3.15 16.75 2.41
CA GLY A 66 2.27 15.57 2.51
C GLY A 66 2.67 14.40 1.61
N VAL A 67 3.68 14.57 0.76
CA VAL A 67 4.26 13.48 -0.03
C VAL A 67 4.88 12.44 0.90
N ALA A 68 4.57 11.16 0.69
CA ALA A 68 5.25 10.06 1.37
C ALA A 68 6.64 9.78 0.77
N HIS A 69 7.51 9.15 1.53
CA HIS A 69 8.65 8.45 0.94
C HIS A 69 8.13 7.41 -0.07
N PRO A 70 8.79 7.27 -1.23
CA PRO A 70 8.37 6.32 -2.25
C PRO A 70 8.43 4.89 -1.69
N GLY A 71 7.41 4.10 -2.00
CA GLY A 71 7.38 2.71 -1.59
C GLY A 71 5.98 2.12 -1.45
N VAL A 72 5.88 1.04 -0.67
CA VAL A 72 4.68 0.21 -0.49
C VAL A 72 4.44 -0.11 0.97
N VAL A 73 3.16 -0.18 1.34
CA VAL A 73 2.70 -0.61 2.65
C VAL A 73 1.62 -1.67 2.43
N LEU A 74 1.75 -2.83 3.07
CA LEU A 74 0.71 -3.85 3.11
C LEU A 74 0.01 -3.77 4.47
N VAL A 75 -1.32 -3.73 4.41
CA VAL A 75 -2.19 -3.68 5.57
C VAL A 75 -3.11 -4.90 5.49
N ASP A 76 -3.20 -5.66 6.58
CA ASP A 76 -4.07 -6.83 6.68
C ASP A 76 -5.55 -6.44 6.82
N THR A 77 -6.42 -7.45 6.92
CA THR A 77 -7.87 -7.26 7.04
C THR A 77 -8.31 -6.63 8.38
N GLU A 78 -7.48 -6.70 9.41
CA GLU A 78 -7.68 -6.08 10.72
C GLU A 78 -7.15 -4.63 10.79
N GLY A 79 -6.49 -4.15 9.73
CA GLY A 79 -5.92 -2.81 9.66
C GLY A 79 -4.50 -2.70 10.24
N LYS A 80 -3.80 -3.81 10.47
CA LYS A 80 -2.40 -3.82 10.93
C LYS A 80 -1.45 -3.78 9.74
N VAL A 81 -0.35 -3.06 9.90
CA VAL A 81 0.72 -3.01 8.90
C VAL A 81 1.57 -4.28 9.01
N VAL A 82 1.54 -5.13 7.99
CA VAL A 82 2.30 -6.39 7.92
C VAL A 82 3.55 -6.28 7.05
N LEU A 83 3.61 -5.28 6.15
CA LEU A 83 4.80 -4.91 5.39
C LEU A 83 4.90 -3.40 5.27
N LYS A 84 6.09 -2.84 5.43
CA LYS A 84 6.37 -1.42 5.19
C LYS A 84 7.73 -1.25 4.54
N ARG A 85 7.73 -0.85 3.27
CA ARG A 85 8.92 -0.45 2.52
C ARG A 85 8.71 0.99 2.06
N ALA A 86 9.18 1.97 2.81
CA ALA A 86 9.09 3.39 2.46
C ALA A 86 10.47 4.01 2.69
N GLU A 87 11.25 4.12 1.62
CA GLU A 87 12.68 4.41 1.71
C GLU A 87 13.00 5.85 1.31
N GLU A 88 13.93 6.49 2.04
CA GLU A 88 14.38 7.86 1.78
C GLU A 88 15.15 7.99 0.45
N ARG A 89 15.75 6.90 -0.01
CA ARG A 89 16.44 6.81 -1.30
C ARG A 89 15.78 5.67 -2.08
N TYR A 90 15.63 5.87 -3.38
CA TYR A 90 15.28 4.79 -4.31
C TYR A 90 16.49 3.84 -4.35
N GLU A 91 16.63 2.94 -3.38
CA GLU A 91 17.65 1.91 -3.43
C GLU A 91 17.16 0.84 -4.41
N ASP A 92 17.82 0.81 -5.55
CA ASP A 92 17.64 -0.13 -6.65
C ASP A 92 17.99 -1.54 -6.16
N SER A 93 17.10 -2.28 -5.47
CA SER A 93 17.24 -3.74 -5.30
C SER A 93 16.06 -4.45 -4.61
N SER A 94 14.83 -4.15 -5.01
CA SER A 94 13.79 -5.18 -4.98
C SER A 94 13.03 -5.06 -6.28
N SER A 95 13.19 -6.07 -7.14
CA SER A 95 12.34 -6.15 -8.31
C SER A 95 10.88 -6.20 -7.83
N MET A 96 9.95 -5.70 -8.64
CA MET A 96 8.53 -5.85 -8.35
C MET A 96 8.14 -7.33 -8.16
N ASP A 97 8.93 -8.25 -8.72
CA ASP A 97 8.77 -9.68 -8.56
C ASP A 97 9.13 -10.15 -7.14
N ASP A 98 10.21 -9.64 -6.53
CA ASP A 98 10.56 -9.94 -5.13
C ASP A 98 9.48 -9.44 -4.16
N LEU A 99 8.94 -8.24 -4.42
CA LEU A 99 7.82 -7.70 -3.63
C LEU A 99 6.58 -8.60 -3.77
N LEU A 100 6.28 -9.07 -4.98
CA LEU A 100 5.13 -9.91 -5.22
C LEU A 100 5.26 -11.27 -4.51
N GLU A 101 6.45 -11.87 -4.51
CA GLU A 101 6.72 -13.10 -3.78
C GLU A 101 6.54 -12.91 -2.27
N GLU A 102 7.14 -11.86 -1.69
CA GLU A 102 6.98 -11.54 -0.26
C GLU A 102 5.51 -11.31 0.13
N VAL A 103 4.76 -10.57 -0.69
CA VAL A 103 3.33 -10.34 -0.46
C VAL A 103 2.54 -11.66 -0.48
N LYS A 104 2.82 -12.56 -1.44
CA LYS A 104 2.16 -13.88 -1.52
C LYS A 104 2.47 -14.74 -0.30
N GLU A 105 3.70 -14.71 0.19
CA GLU A 105 4.10 -15.42 1.41
C GLU A 105 3.35 -14.90 2.64
N LEU A 106 3.26 -13.57 2.81
CA LEU A 106 2.54 -12.95 3.93
C LEU A 106 1.05 -13.30 3.92
N VAL A 107 0.40 -13.26 2.75
CA VAL A 107 -1.02 -13.65 2.63
C VAL A 107 -1.22 -15.14 2.94
N ALA A 108 -0.32 -16.01 2.49
CA ALA A 108 -0.41 -17.44 2.78
C ALA A 108 -0.24 -17.73 4.29
N MET A 109 0.60 -16.97 4.99
CA MET A 109 0.77 -17.07 6.43
C MET A 109 -0.50 -16.66 7.18
N GLU A 110 -1.13 -15.52 6.84
CA GLU A 110 -2.40 -15.05 7.44
C GLU A 110 -3.50 -16.12 7.30
N ALA A 111 -3.66 -16.69 6.10
CA ALA A 111 -4.64 -17.74 5.85
C ALA A 111 -4.42 -19.01 6.69
N SER A 112 -3.15 -19.35 6.97
CA SER A 112 -2.82 -20.51 7.81
C SER A 112 -3.06 -20.27 9.30
N GLU A 113 -2.94 -19.03 9.77
CA GLU A 113 -3.21 -18.66 11.17
C GLU A 113 -4.72 -18.71 11.45
N GLU A 114 -5.56 -18.26 10.51
CA GLU A 114 -7.03 -18.35 10.61
C GLU A 114 -7.55 -19.80 10.65
N GLU A 115 -6.96 -20.74 9.92
CA GLU A 115 -7.37 -22.16 9.99
C GLU A 115 -7.05 -22.78 11.35
N THR A 116 -6.00 -22.34 12.04
CA THR A 116 -5.64 -22.85 13.37
C THR A 116 -6.54 -22.31 14.50
N ASP A 117 -7.00 -21.06 14.39
CA ASP A 117 -7.92 -20.45 15.37
C ASP A 117 -9.36 -20.98 15.21
N ALA A 118 -9.74 -21.40 13.99
CA ALA A 118 -11.05 -21.98 13.72
C ALA A 118 -11.26 -23.36 14.37
N GLU A 119 -10.20 -24.17 14.52
CA GLU A 119 -10.30 -25.50 15.13
C GLU A 119 -10.46 -25.45 16.67
N ASP A 120 -9.92 -24.43 17.35
CA ASP A 120 -9.96 -24.29 18.82
C ASP A 120 -11.33 -23.81 19.36
N THR A 121 -12.21 -23.28 18.49
CA THR A 121 -13.55 -22.82 18.90
C THR A 121 -14.63 -23.92 18.92
N SER A 122 -14.27 -25.17 18.59
CA SER A 122 -15.22 -26.29 18.48
C SER A 122 -15.36 -27.16 19.75
N GLU A 123 -14.58 -26.90 20.81
CA GLU A 123 -14.72 -27.56 22.12
C GLU A 123 -15.12 -26.58 23.22
N ASN A 124 -16.43 -26.26 23.33
CA ASN A 124 -17.06 -25.96 24.64
C ASN A 124 -18.58 -26.14 24.63
#